data_AF-A0A382YMJ8-F1
#
_entry.id   AF-A0A382YMJ8-F1
#
_cell.length_a   1.000
_cell.length_b   1.000
_cell.length_c   1.000
_cell.angle_alpha   90.00
_cell.angle_beta   90.00
_cell.angle_gamma   90.00
#
_symmetry.space_group_name_H-M   'P 1'
#
loop_
_entity.id
_entity.type
_entity.pdbx_description
1 polymer ?
#
loop_
_entity_poly.entity_id
_entity_poly.type
_entity_poly.pdbx_seq_one_letter_code
_entity_poly.pdbx_strand_id
1 'polypeptide(L)'
;VKNKILLYLVILVLGLGAPFLFPAFKLQISILWILIILSLTWDVQGGQMGYNTFGNILFFGIGMYLCSSVQIGLFFPLAEWTASGGEKTFVHTPTQFFQGFFVGLILAGIVPALVAAFIGYGILGLRGHYFAICTLGLGIAAGE
;
A
#
# COMPACT_ATOMS: atom_id res chain seq x y z
N VAL A 1 31.13 -6.43 12.72
CA VAL A 1 29.81 -7.07 12.55
C VAL A 1 29.00 -7.09 13.85
N LYS A 2 29.54 -7.60 14.96
CA LYS A 2 28.85 -7.71 16.28
C LYS A 2 28.28 -6.38 16.82
N ASN A 3 29.02 -5.27 16.71
CA ASN A 3 28.53 -3.93 17.13
C ASN A 3 27.39 -3.38 16.27
N LYS A 4 27.33 -3.72 14.97
CA LYS A 4 26.24 -3.26 14.10
C LYS A 4 24.92 -3.98 14.44
N ILE A 5 25.00 -5.28 14.74
CA ILE A 5 23.86 -6.08 15.18
C ILE A 5 23.29 -5.52 16.49
N LEU A 6 24.15 -5.23 17.47
CA LEU A 6 23.73 -4.62 18.74
C LEU A 6 23.02 -3.27 18.49
N LEU A 7 23.57 -2.43 17.61
CA LEU A 7 22.98 -1.14 17.27
C LEU A 7 21.60 -1.29 16.60
N TYR A 8 21.44 -2.22 15.66
CA TYR A 8 20.14 -2.50 15.04
C TYR A 8 19.12 -3.05 16.04
N LEU A 9 19.55 -3.88 16.98
CA LEU A 9 18.70 -4.43 18.04
C LEU A 9 18.20 -3.32 18.98
N VAL A 10 19.08 -2.40 19.36
CA VAL A 10 18.71 -1.23 20.18
C VAL A 10 17.70 -0.34 19.45
N ILE A 11 17.93 -0.05 18.16
CA ILE A 11 16.98 0.74 17.35
C ILE A 11 15.63 0.03 17.25
N LEU A 12 15.62 -1.28 17.06
CA LEU A 12 14.38 -2.06 16.97
C LEU A 12 13.60 -2.05 18.29
N VAL A 13 14.27 -2.25 19.42
CA VAL A 13 13.65 -2.21 20.75
C VAL A 13 13.13 -0.82 21.07
N LEU A 14 13.89 0.24 20.79
CA LEU A 14 13.44 1.62 20.98
C LEU A 14 12.28 1.97 20.06
N GLY A 15 12.33 1.51 18.80
CA GLY A 15 11.26 1.73 17.84
C GLY A 15 9.93 1.10 18.29
N LEU A 16 9.97 -0.15 18.74
CA LEU A 16 8.79 -0.85 19.24
C LEU A 16 8.33 -0.33 20.61
N GLY A 17 9.26 0.11 21.46
CA GLY A 17 8.96 0.62 22.81
C GLY A 17 8.48 2.06 22.86
N ALA A 18 8.90 2.92 21.92
CA ALA A 18 8.60 4.36 21.93
C ALA A 18 7.09 4.71 21.97
N PRO A 19 6.19 4.05 21.22
CA PRO A 19 4.75 4.32 21.31
C PRO A 19 4.13 4.03 22.68
N PHE A 20 4.74 3.11 23.45
CA PHE A 20 4.26 2.73 24.78
C PHE A 20 4.83 3.65 25.86
N LEU A 21 6.08 4.10 25.69
CA LEU A 21 6.75 5.03 26.61
C LEU A 21 6.20 6.46 26.52
N PHE A 22 5.72 6.89 25.34
CA PHE A 22 5.20 8.24 25.12
C PHE A 22 3.76 8.24 24.59
N PRO A 23 2.75 8.02 25.45
CA PRO A 23 1.35 7.93 25.02
C PRO A 23 0.81 9.17 24.32
N ALA A 24 1.29 10.36 24.70
CA ALA A 24 0.88 11.64 24.11
C ALA A 24 1.28 11.78 22.64
N PHE A 25 2.34 11.10 22.20
CA PHE A 25 2.87 11.18 20.84
C PHE A 25 2.54 9.95 19.98
N LYS A 26 1.64 9.07 20.45
CA LYS A 26 1.25 7.83 19.75
C LYS A 26 0.87 8.07 18.29
N LEU A 27 0.01 9.06 18.01
CA LEU A 27 -0.41 9.37 16.65
C LEU A 27 0.76 9.82 15.77
N GLN A 28 1.64 10.69 16.29
CA GLN A 28 2.79 11.20 15.56
C GLN A 28 3.80 10.09 15.25
N ILE A 29 4.05 9.21 16.22
CA ILE A 29 4.93 8.06 16.05
C ILE A 29 4.33 7.06 15.05
N SER A 30 3.01 6.79 15.10
CA SER A 30 2.33 5.93 14.12
C SER A 30 2.44 6.47 12.69
N ILE A 31 2.27 7.78 12.49
CA ILE A 31 2.46 8.43 11.18
C ILE A 31 3.90 8.29 10.72
N LEU A 32 4.88 8.50 11.60
CA LEU A 32 6.30 8.31 11.30
C LEU A 32 6.56 6.87 10.81
N TRP A 33 6.02 5.85 11.47
CA TRP A 33 6.15 4.45 11.04
C TRP A 33 5.58 4.19 9.65
N ILE A 34 4.39 4.74 9.37
CA ILE A 34 3.78 4.64 8.04
C ILE A 34 4.67 5.29 6.98
N LEU A 35 5.23 6.46 7.27
CA LEU A 35 6.14 7.17 6.36
C LEU A 35 7.48 6.44 6.15
N ILE A 36 8.02 5.77 7.18
CA ILE A 36 9.21 4.92 7.05
C ILE A 36 8.92 3.76 6.10
N ILE A 37 7.79 3.05 6.30
CA ILE A 37 7.39 1.94 5.41
C ILE A 37 7.22 2.47 3.99
N LEU A 38 6.51 3.59 3.82
CA LEU A 38 6.31 4.22 2.51
C LEU A 38 7.67 4.56 1.85
N SER A 39 8.59 5.18 2.58
CA SER A 39 9.93 5.51 2.07
C SER A 39 10.72 4.27 1.66
N LEU A 40 10.67 3.19 2.45
CA LEU A 40 11.36 1.94 2.12
C LEU A 40 10.74 1.27 0.90
N THR A 41 9.41 1.26 0.78
CA THR A 41 8.75 0.72 -0.40
C THR A 41 9.12 1.50 -1.66
N TRP A 42 9.35 2.81 -1.55
CA TRP A 42 9.79 3.66 -2.65
C TRP A 42 11.27 3.54 -2.99
N ASP A 43 12.13 3.31 -2.01
CA ASP A 43 13.54 2.99 -2.26
C ASP A 43 13.67 1.65 -3.01
N VAL A 44 12.91 0.63 -2.61
CA VAL A 44 12.92 -0.67 -3.30
C VAL A 44 12.36 -0.55 -4.72
N GLN A 45 11.22 0.14 -4.90
CA GLN A 45 10.55 0.25 -6.19
C GLN A 45 11.25 1.22 -7.15
N GLY A 46 11.42 2.47 -6.74
CA GLY A 46 12.00 3.53 -7.58
C GLY A 46 13.52 3.58 -7.58
N GLY A 47 14.18 3.17 -6.48
CA GLY A 47 15.64 3.25 -6.35
C GLY A 47 16.37 2.00 -6.84
N GLN A 48 16.04 0.83 -6.28
CA GLN A 48 16.79 -0.41 -6.52
C GLN A 48 16.37 -1.17 -7.79
N MET A 49 15.10 -1.08 -8.21
CA MET A 49 14.62 -1.77 -9.42
C MET A 49 14.88 -0.98 -10.72
N GLY A 50 15.41 0.25 -10.64
CA GLY A 50 16.00 0.99 -11.76
C GLY A 50 15.01 1.54 -12.80
N TYR A 51 13.81 0.97 -12.93
CA TYR A 51 12.73 1.49 -13.77
C TYR A 51 11.36 1.10 -13.22
N ASN A 52 10.56 2.09 -12.81
CA ASN A 52 9.12 1.94 -12.59
C ASN A 52 8.38 1.83 -13.93
N THR A 53 8.73 0.86 -14.76
CA THR A 53 8.01 0.59 -16.01
C THR A 53 6.93 -0.44 -15.72
N PHE A 54 5.72 -0.22 -16.26
CA PHE A 54 4.45 -0.97 -16.10
C PHE A 54 3.29 -0.28 -15.35
N GLY A 55 3.25 1.04 -15.16
CA GLY A 55 2.12 1.64 -14.41
C GLY A 55 2.13 1.17 -12.95
N ASN A 56 3.29 1.34 -12.30
CA ASN A 56 3.50 0.90 -10.92
C ASN A 56 2.53 1.61 -9.95
N ILE A 57 2.18 2.86 -10.26
CA ILE A 57 1.18 3.65 -9.53
C ILE A 57 -0.23 3.05 -9.68
N LEU A 58 -0.59 2.51 -10.85
CA LEU A 58 -1.84 1.78 -11.05
C LEU A 58 -1.92 0.57 -10.12
N PHE A 59 -0.88 -0.26 -10.02
CA PHE A 59 -0.90 -1.43 -9.12
C PHE A 59 -0.91 -1.02 -7.64
N PHE A 60 -0.14 0.01 -7.29
CA PHE A 60 -0.16 0.62 -5.98
C PHE A 60 -1.56 1.15 -5.61
N GLY A 61 -2.22 1.84 -6.54
CA GLY A 61 -3.58 2.35 -6.40
C GLY A 61 -4.60 1.22 -6.23
N ILE A 62 -4.58 0.22 -7.12
CA ILE A 62 -5.48 -0.94 -7.01
C ILE A 62 -5.31 -1.62 -5.65
N GLY A 63 -4.07 -1.85 -5.20
CA GLY A 63 -3.80 -2.46 -3.89
C GLY A 63 -4.37 -1.63 -2.73
N MET A 64 -4.10 -0.32 -2.71
CA MET A 64 -4.58 0.57 -1.65
C MET A 64 -6.11 0.69 -1.62
N TYR A 65 -6.73 0.97 -2.77
CA TYR A 65 -8.19 1.13 -2.87
C TYR A 65 -8.91 -0.17 -2.53
N LEU A 66 -8.37 -1.32 -2.94
CA LEU A 66 -8.97 -2.61 -2.67
C LEU A 66 -8.84 -2.98 -1.19
N CYS A 67 -7.68 -2.74 -0.58
CA CYS A 67 -7.50 -2.92 0.87
C CYS A 67 -8.49 -2.06 1.67
N SER A 68 -8.56 -0.76 1.37
CA SER A 68 -9.46 0.18 2.06
C SER A 68 -10.93 -0.17 1.83
N SER A 69 -11.30 -0.51 0.59
CA SER A 69 -12.69 -0.81 0.24
C SER A 69 -13.17 -2.12 0.86
N VAL A 70 -12.32 -3.14 0.95
CA VAL A 70 -12.65 -4.40 1.62
C VAL A 70 -12.74 -4.19 3.14
N GLN A 71 -11.81 -3.44 3.73
CA GLN A 71 -11.83 -3.15 5.15
C GLN A 71 -13.15 -2.49 5.57
N ILE A 72 -13.65 -1.55 4.77
CA ILE A 72 -14.90 -0.83 5.04
C ILE A 72 -16.11 -1.68 4.62
N GLY A 73 -16.08 -2.24 3.41
CA GLY A 73 -17.18 -2.96 2.77
C GLY A 73 -17.59 -4.25 3.45
N LEU A 74 -16.74 -4.83 4.31
CA LEU A 74 -17.09 -5.99 5.12
C LEU A 74 -18.09 -5.69 6.24
N PHE A 75 -18.16 -4.45 6.71
CA PHE A 75 -18.98 -4.08 7.87
C PHE A 75 -19.98 -2.96 7.57
N PHE A 76 -19.71 -2.13 6.56
CA PHE A 76 -20.55 -1.00 6.20
C PHE A 76 -20.84 -0.97 4.69
N PRO A 77 -22.00 -0.45 4.27
CA PRO A 77 -22.32 -0.29 2.86
C PRO A 77 -21.32 0.66 2.18
N LEU A 78 -20.51 0.12 1.25
CA LEU A 78 -19.47 0.90 0.59
C LEU A 78 -20.07 2.10 -0.17
N ALA A 79 -21.23 1.92 -0.81
CA ALA A 79 -21.91 2.99 -1.55
C ALA A 79 -22.29 4.20 -0.66
N GLU A 80 -22.62 3.96 0.61
CA GLU A 80 -22.94 5.03 1.54
C GLU A 80 -21.69 5.74 2.07
N TRP A 81 -20.56 5.03 2.11
CA TRP A 81 -19.25 5.58 2.46
C TRP A 81 -18.69 6.48 1.34
N THR A 82 -18.88 6.10 0.08
CA THR A 82 -18.42 6.89 -1.08
C THR A 82 -19.38 8.01 -1.49
N ALA A 83 -20.62 8.03 -0.97
CA ALA A 83 -21.59 9.07 -1.26
C ALA A 83 -21.16 10.44 -0.69
N SER A 84 -21.23 11.50 -1.50
CA SER A 84 -20.91 12.86 -1.08
C SER A 84 -22.02 13.45 -0.19
N GLY A 85 -21.70 13.84 1.05
CA GLY A 85 -22.58 14.60 1.95
C GLY A 85 -23.10 13.81 3.17
N GLY A 86 -23.16 14.50 4.32
CA GLY A 86 -23.64 13.99 5.62
C GLY A 86 -22.51 13.72 6.62
N GLU A 87 -22.76 13.92 7.92
CA GLU A 87 -21.88 13.41 8.98
C GLU A 87 -22.02 11.89 9.05
N LYS A 88 -21.08 11.19 8.43
CA LYS A 88 -21.04 9.74 8.33
C LYS A 88 -20.20 9.18 9.48
N THR A 89 -20.77 9.01 10.67
CA THR A 89 -20.06 8.42 11.83
C THR A 89 -20.04 6.90 11.75
N PHE A 90 -19.26 6.34 10.82
CA PHE A 90 -18.99 4.89 10.80
C PHE A 90 -17.83 4.58 11.74
N VAL A 91 -18.15 4.21 12.97
CA VAL A 91 -17.15 3.86 13.98
C VAL A 91 -16.91 2.35 13.94
N HIS A 92 -15.75 1.94 13.47
CA HIS A 92 -15.31 0.55 13.56
C HIS A 92 -14.95 0.20 15.01
N THR A 93 -15.40 -0.95 15.49
CA THR A 93 -14.81 -1.56 16.69
C THR A 93 -13.39 -2.08 16.36
N PRO A 94 -12.48 -2.17 17.34
CA PRO A 94 -11.10 -2.62 17.07
C PRO A 94 -11.03 -3.99 16.39
N THR A 95 -11.91 -4.92 16.76
CA THR A 95 -11.97 -6.27 16.17
C THR A 95 -12.38 -6.23 14.70
N GLN A 96 -13.41 -5.44 14.37
CA GLN A 96 -13.85 -5.24 12.99
C GLN A 96 -12.76 -4.58 12.14
N PHE A 97 -12.07 -3.58 12.69
CA PHE A 97 -10.96 -2.92 11.99
C PHE A 97 -9.87 -3.92 11.59
N PHE A 98 -9.37 -4.73 12.54
CA PHE A 98 -8.28 -5.67 12.25
C PHE A 98 -8.72 -6.83 11.35
N GLN A 99 -9.95 -7.33 11.49
CA GLN A 99 -10.49 -8.36 10.60
C GLN A 99 -10.63 -7.85 9.17
N GLY A 100 -11.21 -6.66 9.00
CA GLY A 100 -11.36 -6.04 7.69
C GLY A 100 -10.02 -5.72 7.04
N PHE A 101 -9.07 -5.21 7.82
CA PHE A 101 -7.71 -4.92 7.37
C PHE A 101 -6.97 -6.20 6.94
N PHE A 102 -7.08 -7.29 7.70
CA PHE A 102 -6.39 -8.55 7.37
C PHE A 102 -6.91 -9.15 6.06
N VAL A 103 -8.22 -9.21 5.88
CA VAL A 103 -8.83 -9.70 4.63
C VAL A 103 -8.49 -8.74 3.47
N GLY A 104 -8.56 -7.43 3.72
CA GLY A 104 -8.19 -6.41 2.74
C GLY A 104 -6.75 -6.53 2.28
N LEU A 105 -5.80 -6.80 3.19
CA LEU A 105 -4.39 -6.98 2.87
C LEU A 105 -4.13 -8.22 2.00
N ILE A 106 -4.79 -9.35 2.30
CA ILE A 106 -4.68 -10.56 1.48
C ILE A 106 -5.18 -10.31 0.06
N LEU A 107 -6.37 -9.70 -0.07
CA LEU A 107 -6.92 -9.40 -1.39
C LEU A 107 -6.10 -8.35 -2.14
N ALA A 108 -5.56 -7.35 -1.44
CA ALA A 108 -4.66 -6.36 -2.01
C ALA A 108 -3.30 -6.94 -2.44
N GLY A 109 -2.88 -8.09 -1.91
CA GLY A 109 -1.74 -8.83 -2.44
C GLY A 109 -2.07 -9.63 -3.71
N ILE A 110 -3.23 -10.30 -3.71
CA ILE A 110 -3.62 -11.24 -4.78
C ILE A 110 -4.12 -10.52 -6.03
N VAL A 111 -5.06 -9.58 -5.87
CA VAL A 111 -5.76 -8.97 -7.01
C VAL A 111 -4.80 -8.15 -7.90
N PRO A 112 -3.96 -7.24 -7.38
CA PRO A 112 -2.98 -6.54 -8.21
C PRO A 112 -2.00 -7.48 -8.90
N ALA A 113 -1.58 -8.57 -8.25
CA ALA A 113 -0.70 -9.57 -8.86
C ALA A 113 -1.35 -10.27 -10.06
N LEU A 114 -2.65 -10.61 -9.96
CA LEU A 114 -3.41 -11.19 -11.07
C LEU A 114 -3.58 -10.19 -12.22
N VAL A 115 -3.90 -8.93 -11.90
CA VAL A 115 -4.03 -7.86 -12.91
C VAL A 115 -2.67 -7.63 -13.60
N ALA A 116 -1.58 -7.62 -12.84
CA ALA A 116 -0.23 -7.50 -13.37
C ALA A 116 0.15 -8.69 -14.26
N ALA A 117 -0.21 -9.91 -13.90
CA ALA A 117 0.03 -11.09 -14.73
C ALA A 117 -0.74 -11.01 -16.05
N PHE A 118 -2.01 -10.59 -16.01
CA PHE A 118 -2.86 -10.46 -17.19
C PHE A 118 -2.35 -9.37 -18.17
N ILE A 119 -2.09 -8.17 -17.65
CA ILE A 119 -1.59 -7.04 -18.45
C ILE A 119 -0.15 -7.30 -18.92
N GLY A 120 0.67 -7.84 -18.03
CA GLY A 120 2.07 -8.20 -18.30
C GLY A 120 2.21 -9.21 -19.43
N TYR A 121 1.33 -10.22 -19.49
CA TYR A 121 1.32 -11.20 -20.59
C TYR A 121 1.16 -10.54 -21.97
N GLY A 122 0.28 -9.54 -22.08
CA GLY A 122 0.06 -8.82 -23.34
C GLY A 122 1.23 -7.90 -23.70
N ILE A 123 1.76 -7.15 -22.74
CA ILE A 123 2.79 -6.13 -22.98
C ILE A 123 4.17 -6.75 -23.19
N LEU A 124 4.54 -7.79 -22.44
CA LEU A 124 5.86 -8.46 -22.57
C LEU A 124 6.03 -9.19 -23.92
N GLY A 125 4.93 -9.44 -24.64
CA GLY A 125 4.98 -9.96 -26.01
C GLY A 125 5.44 -8.92 -27.05
N LEU A 126 5.46 -7.63 -26.70
CA LEU A 126 5.81 -6.53 -27.61
C LEU A 126 7.33 -6.27 -27.56
N ARG A 127 7.91 -5.92 -28.72
CA ARG A 127 9.36 -5.64 -28.84
C ARG A 127 9.65 -4.16 -29.05
N GLY A 128 10.76 -3.70 -28.46
CA GLY A 128 11.33 -2.37 -28.70
C GLY A 128 10.36 -1.24 -28.38
N HIS A 129 10.15 -0.32 -29.33
CA HIS A 129 9.33 0.89 -29.14
C HIS A 129 7.86 0.59 -28.80
N TYR A 130 7.30 -0.51 -29.29
CA TYR A 130 5.90 -0.88 -29.02
C TYR A 130 5.66 -1.18 -27.54
N PHE A 131 6.65 -1.77 -26.85
CA PHE A 131 6.61 -1.99 -25.41
C PHE A 131 6.58 -0.66 -24.63
N ALA A 132 7.44 0.28 -25.00
CA ALA A 132 7.48 1.60 -24.39
C ALA A 132 6.16 2.38 -24.59
N ILE A 133 5.57 2.31 -25.79
CA ILE A 133 4.30 2.99 -26.09
C ILE A 133 3.14 2.34 -25.30
N CYS A 134 3.08 1.02 -25.21
CA CYS A 134 2.02 0.33 -24.45
C CYS A 134 2.10 0.63 -22.94
N THR A 135 3.30 0.69 -22.37
CA THR A 135 3.48 1.01 -20.95
C THR A 135 3.14 2.47 -20.63
N LEU A 136 3.42 3.42 -21.55
CA LEU A 136 2.95 4.81 -21.44
C LEU A 136 1.43 4.92 -21.59
N GLY A 137 0.84 4.22 -22.56
CA GLY A 137 -0.61 4.19 -22.76
C GLY A 137 -1.37 3.64 -21.55
N LEU A 138 -0.79 2.65 -20.87
CA LEU A 138 -1.36 2.10 -19.63
C LEU A 138 -1.40 3.14 -18.50
N GLY A 139 -0.33 3.93 -18.32
CA GLY A 139 -0.29 5.01 -17.34
C GLY A 139 -1.36 6.07 -17.61
N ILE A 140 -1.46 6.55 -18.86
CA ILE A 140 -2.48 7.53 -19.26
C ILE A 140 -3.90 6.97 -19.08
N ALA A 141 -4.15 5.72 -19.44
CA ALA A 141 -5.46 5.09 -19.26
C ALA A 141 -5.83 4.93 -17.78
N ALA A 142 -4.83 4.78 -16.90
CA ALA A 142 -4.99 4.74 -15.45
C ALA A 142 -5.24 6.13 -14.82
N GLY A 143 -5.07 7.21 -15.60
CA GLY A 143 -5.13 8.58 -15.10
C GLY A 143 -3.86 9.04 -14.39
N GLU A 144 -2.71 8.45 -14.73
CA GLU A 144 -1.37 8.90 -14.32
C GLU A 144 -0.82 10.02 -15.22
#